data_AF-A0A1H4E9R7-F1
#
_entry.id   AF-A0A1H4E9R7-F1
#
_cell.length_a   1.000
_cell.length_b   1.000
_cell.length_c   1.000
_cell.angle_alpha   90.00
_cell.angle_beta   90.00
_cell.angle_gamma   90.00
#
_symmetry.space_group_name_H-M   'P 1'
#
loop_
_entity.id
_entity.type
_entity.pdbx_description
1 polymer ?
#
loop_
_entity_poly.entity_id
_entity_poly.type
_entity_poly.pdbx_seq_one_letter_code
_entity_poly.pdbx_strand_id
1 'polypeptide(L)'
;MDRRDNELQELADQVAGSLKMLPQENLERQITISVGGDNPGSIHVGSVVNINPAPVRPPELHEMDNRTLLNMKKALISNRNESSRRCYFNIPCILLFGLISGAFIFVLWNIFLILHQKPTLLDLDEKKLIIYASWVCLVTVAGKHLEKIRKIESQIATENQTIIDTIDVILFRRGM
;
A
#
# COMPACT_ATOMS: atom_id res chain seq x y z
N MET A 1 -15.86 55.88 19.63
CA MET A 1 -15.32 54.50 19.70
C MET A 1 -16.36 53.68 20.43
N ASP A 2 -16.87 52.64 19.78
CA ASP A 2 -17.93 51.83 20.35
C ASP A 2 -17.36 50.98 21.49
N ARG A 3 -18.17 50.76 22.53
CA ARG A 3 -17.80 49.97 23.72
C ARG A 3 -17.26 48.57 23.35
N ARG A 4 -17.77 47.99 22.27
CA ARG A 4 -17.30 46.71 21.72
C ARG A 4 -15.88 46.78 21.16
N ASP A 5 -15.48 47.89 20.55
CA ASP A 5 -14.14 48.05 20.01
C ASP A 5 -13.11 48.08 21.14
N ASN A 6 -13.45 48.72 22.26
CA ASN A 6 -12.58 48.74 23.43
C ASN A 6 -12.46 47.36 24.10
N GLU A 7 -13.57 46.61 24.21
CA GLU A 7 -13.56 45.25 24.76
C GLU A 7 -12.77 44.27 23.86
N LEU A 8 -12.85 44.43 22.54
CA LEU A 8 -12.05 43.65 21.59
C LEU A 8 -10.56 44.02 21.64
N GLN A 9 -10.25 45.30 21.81
CA GLN A 9 -8.88 45.78 21.96
C GLN A 9 -8.25 45.23 23.24
N GLU A 10 -8.99 45.26 24.35
CA GLU A 10 -8.54 44.74 25.65
C GLU A 10 -8.33 43.22 25.60
N LEU A 11 -9.22 42.48 24.92
CA LEU A 11 -9.07 41.04 24.71
C LEU A 11 -7.83 40.73 23.84
N ALA A 12 -7.60 41.52 22.78
CA ALA A 12 -6.45 41.36 21.91
C ALA A 12 -5.13 41.64 22.65
N ASP A 13 -5.09 42.67 23.48
CA ASP A 13 -3.93 43.00 24.32
C ASP A 13 -3.66 41.92 25.38
N GLN A 14 -4.70 41.34 25.96
CA GLN A 14 -4.58 40.25 26.92
C GLN A 14 -4.04 38.98 26.24
N VAL A 15 -4.54 38.63 25.05
CA VAL A 15 -4.05 37.49 24.25
C VAL A 15 -2.61 37.72 23.81
N ALA A 16 -2.27 38.91 23.32
CA ALA A 16 -0.90 39.26 22.91
C ALA A 16 0.06 39.24 24.10
N GLY A 17 -0.38 39.68 25.27
CA GLY A 17 0.39 39.62 26.52
C GLY A 17 0.70 38.19 26.95
N SER A 18 -0.31 37.31 26.93
CA SER A 18 -0.10 35.88 27.25
C SER A 18 0.78 35.17 26.21
N LEU A 19 0.68 35.54 24.92
CA LEU A 19 1.52 34.97 23.86
C LEU A 19 2.99 35.39 24.00
N LYS A 20 3.28 36.62 24.44
CA LYS A 20 4.65 37.11 24.66
C LYS A 20 5.39 36.41 25.80
N MET A 21 4.67 35.86 26.78
CA MET A 21 5.27 35.15 27.92
C MET A 21 5.63 33.69 27.60
N LEU A 22 5.25 33.17 26.43
CA LEU A 22 5.56 31.80 26.04
C LEU A 22 6.92 31.74 25.31
N PRO A 23 7.76 30.72 25.60
CA PRO A 23 9.09 30.58 24.98
C PRO A 23 8.97 30.49 23.46
N GLN A 24 9.76 31.27 22.72
CA GLN A 24 9.74 31.30 21.25
C GLN A 24 10.45 30.08 20.65
N GLU A 25 9.79 28.93 20.69
CA GLU A 25 10.16 27.80 19.85
C GLU A 25 9.58 28.02 18.45
N ASN A 26 10.45 27.93 17.43
CA ASN A 26 10.23 28.32 16.03
C ASN A 26 9.28 27.36 15.27
N LEU A 27 8.20 26.94 15.92
CA LEU A 27 7.22 25.95 15.46
C LEU A 27 5.84 26.62 15.31
N GLU A 28 5.11 26.24 14.26
CA GLU A 28 3.73 26.68 14.02
C GLU A 28 2.80 26.21 15.15
N ARG A 29 2.00 27.14 15.69
CA ARG A 29 1.11 26.88 16.83
C ARG A 29 -0.34 26.88 16.38
N GLN A 30 -1.08 25.84 16.76
CA GLN A 30 -2.54 25.82 16.62
C GLN A 30 -3.17 26.29 17.93
N ILE A 31 -3.92 27.40 17.88
CA ILE A 31 -4.70 27.91 19.01
C ILE A 31 -6.15 27.48 18.79
N THR A 32 -6.71 26.69 19.70
CA THR A 32 -8.13 26.28 19.63
C THR A 32 -8.89 27.01 20.73
N ILE A 33 -9.86 27.85 20.34
CA ILE A 33 -10.74 28.57 21.26
C ILE A 33 -12.03 27.76 21.39
N SER A 34 -12.24 27.08 22.51
CA SER A 34 -13.48 26.36 22.80
C SER A 34 -14.44 27.25 23.57
N VAL A 35 -15.53 27.66 22.94
CA VAL A 35 -16.66 28.34 23.60
C VAL A 35 -17.63 27.27 24.08
N GLY A 36 -17.79 27.11 25.39
CA GLY A 36 -18.69 26.13 25.99
C GLY A 36 -19.71 26.77 26.93
N GLY A 37 -21.00 26.46 26.72
CA GLY A 37 -22.09 26.64 27.69
C GLY A 37 -22.97 27.89 27.52
N ASP A 38 -24.26 27.73 27.86
CA ASP A 38 -25.46 28.58 27.66
C ASP A 38 -25.44 30.02 28.24
N ASN A 39 -24.30 30.73 28.22
CA ASN A 39 -24.25 32.14 28.60
C ASN A 39 -23.76 33.00 27.42
N PRO A 40 -24.57 33.96 26.92
CA PRO A 40 -24.14 34.87 25.89
C PRO A 40 -23.22 35.93 26.50
N GLY A 41 -21.91 35.72 26.43
CA GLY A 41 -20.94 36.83 26.54
C GLY A 41 -19.86 36.75 27.63
N SER A 42 -19.45 35.59 28.15
CA SER A 42 -18.22 35.51 28.95
C SER A 42 -17.22 34.52 28.36
N ILE A 43 -16.13 35.02 27.78
CA ILE A 43 -14.95 34.22 27.43
C ILE A 43 -14.09 34.12 28.68
N HIS A 44 -14.31 33.09 29.49
CA HIS A 44 -13.39 32.77 30.58
C HIS A 44 -12.14 32.10 30.02
N VAL A 45 -11.07 32.87 29.85
CA VAL A 45 -9.72 32.35 29.62
C VAL A 45 -9.23 31.75 30.93
N GLY A 46 -9.59 30.50 31.20
CA GLY A 46 -9.01 29.74 32.30
C GLY A 46 -7.49 29.70 32.16
N SER A 47 -6.76 29.78 33.28
CA SER A 47 -5.28 29.85 33.33
C SER A 47 -4.55 28.59 32.83
N VAL A 48 -5.25 27.67 32.19
CA VAL A 48 -4.74 26.37 31.76
C VAL A 48 -4.85 26.33 30.24
N VAL A 49 -3.82 26.84 29.57
CA VAL A 49 -3.64 26.62 28.13
C VAL A 49 -3.14 25.19 27.98
N ASN A 50 -4.03 24.27 27.63
CA ASN A 50 -3.65 22.90 27.32
C ASN A 50 -3.10 22.87 25.89
N ILE A 51 -1.79 23.10 25.74
CA ILE A 51 -1.10 22.99 24.46
C ILE A 51 -0.95 21.49 24.17
N ASN A 52 -1.91 20.93 23.43
CA ASN A 52 -1.70 19.62 22.87
C ASN A 52 -0.62 19.73 21.79
N PRO A 53 0.49 18.97 21.89
CA PRO A 53 1.48 18.96 20.82
C PRO A 53 0.79 18.52 19.52
N ALA A 54 1.16 19.17 18.42
CA ALA A 54 0.65 18.77 17.11
C ALA A 54 0.92 17.26 16.92
N PRO A 55 -0.04 16.49 16.39
CA PRO A 55 0.17 15.08 16.15
C PRO A 55 1.42 14.92 15.27
N VAL A 56 2.38 14.12 15.75
CA VAL A 56 3.65 13.90 15.05
C VAL A 56 3.34 13.32 13.69
N ARG A 57 3.51 14.12 12.63
CA ARG A 57 3.37 13.63 11.26
C ARG A 57 4.51 12.67 10.95
N PRO A 58 4.26 11.58 10.21
CA PRO A 58 5.35 10.75 9.74
C PRO A 58 6.27 11.60 8.85
N PRO A 59 7.59 11.51 9.03
CA PRO A 59 8.54 12.28 8.24
C PRO A 59 8.45 11.89 6.76
N GLU A 60 8.54 12.87 5.88
CA GLU A 60 8.54 12.63 4.44
C GLU A 60 9.88 12.05 3.98
N LEU A 61 9.92 11.35 2.82
CA LEU A 61 11.14 10.70 2.30
C LEU A 61 12.34 11.66 2.25
N HIS A 62 12.12 12.94 1.93
CA HIS A 62 13.17 13.94 1.82
C HIS A 62 13.69 14.46 3.18
N GLU A 63 12.96 14.21 4.27
CA GLU A 63 13.29 14.60 5.65
C GLU A 63 13.99 13.47 6.41
N MET A 64 13.87 12.23 5.91
CA MET A 64 14.46 11.05 6.53
C MET A 64 15.99 11.08 6.46
N ASP A 65 16.65 10.53 7.49
CA ASP A 65 18.10 10.35 7.51
C ASP A 65 18.58 9.33 6.45
N ASN A 66 19.82 9.48 5.99
CA ASN A 66 20.42 8.62 4.96
C ASN A 66 20.44 7.14 5.37
N ARG A 67 20.69 6.84 6.65
CA ARG A 67 20.68 5.46 7.16
C ARG A 67 19.29 4.84 7.07
N THR A 68 18.27 5.63 7.40
CA THR A 68 16.86 5.22 7.31
C THR A 68 16.45 4.98 5.86
N LEU A 69 16.84 5.88 4.95
CA LEU A 69 16.62 5.73 3.50
C LEU A 69 17.28 4.47 2.93
N LEU A 70 18.54 4.19 3.30
CA LEU A 70 19.24 2.97 2.87
C LEU A 70 18.59 1.69 3.41
N ASN A 71 18.12 1.70 4.66
CA ASN A 71 17.40 0.57 5.24
C ASN A 71 16.04 0.36 4.55
N MET A 72 15.33 1.44 4.25
CA MET A 72 14.07 1.40 3.51
C MET A 72 14.29 0.87 2.09
N LYS A 73 15.33 1.34 1.38
CA LYS A 73 15.74 0.79 0.08
C LYS A 73 15.99 -0.72 0.14
N LYS A 74 16.75 -1.19 1.13
CA LYS A 74 16.99 -2.64 1.32
C LYS A 74 15.70 -3.43 1.55
N ALA A 75 14.80 -2.91 2.38
CA ALA A 75 13.51 -3.54 2.64
C ALA A 75 12.64 -3.59 1.37
N LEU A 76 12.59 -2.51 0.59
CA LEU A 76 11.87 -2.45 -0.68
C LEU A 76 12.45 -3.41 -1.72
N ILE A 77 13.78 -3.53 -1.82
CA ILE A 77 14.43 -4.52 -2.69
C ILE A 77 14.08 -5.94 -2.26
N SER A 78 14.09 -6.22 -0.96
CA SER A 78 13.70 -7.53 -0.42
C SER A 78 12.24 -7.84 -0.77
N ASN A 79 11.33 -6.90 -0.54
CA ASN A 79 9.90 -7.04 -0.87
C ASN A 79 9.68 -7.23 -2.37
N ARG A 80 10.42 -6.51 -3.23
CA ARG A 80 10.37 -6.69 -4.69
C ARG A 80 10.79 -8.11 -5.09
N ASN A 81 11.87 -8.62 -4.51
CA ASN A 81 12.34 -9.97 -4.78
C ASN A 81 11.38 -11.04 -4.25
N GLU A 82 10.79 -10.82 -3.08
CA GLU A 82 9.80 -11.73 -2.51
C GLU A 82 8.49 -11.75 -3.32
N SER A 83 7.99 -10.58 -3.73
CA SER A 83 6.87 -10.42 -4.67
C SER A 83 7.11 -11.22 -5.96
N SER A 84 8.29 -11.05 -6.57
CA SER A 84 8.67 -11.81 -7.77
C SER A 84 8.65 -13.31 -7.52
N ARG A 85 9.19 -13.78 -6.40
CA ARG A 85 9.15 -15.21 -6.03
C ARG A 85 7.73 -15.73 -5.82
N ARG A 86 6.86 -14.97 -5.16
CA ARG A 86 5.44 -15.32 -4.96
C ARG A 86 4.68 -15.39 -6.28
N CYS A 87 5.06 -14.60 -7.28
CA CYS A 87 4.50 -14.70 -8.63
C CYS A 87 4.81 -16.07 -9.30
N TYR A 88 6.00 -16.63 -9.07
CA TYR A 88 6.39 -17.93 -9.63
C TYR A 88 5.89 -19.12 -8.80
N PHE A 89 5.97 -19.04 -7.47
CA PHE A 89 5.56 -20.11 -6.54
C PHE A 89 4.13 -19.95 -6.01
N ASN A 90 3.23 -19.47 -6.85
CA ASN A 90 1.83 -19.32 -6.45
C ASN A 90 1.03 -20.60 -6.72
N ILE A 91 0.06 -20.90 -5.84
CA ILE A 91 -0.88 -22.03 -5.98
C ILE A 91 -1.49 -22.13 -7.39
N PRO A 92 -1.99 -21.04 -8.02
CA PRO A 92 -2.50 -21.10 -9.39
C PRO A 92 -1.44 -21.41 -10.45
N CYS A 93 -0.18 -20.99 -10.27
CA CYS A 93 0.93 -21.37 -11.16
C CYS A 93 1.18 -22.88 -11.12
N ILE A 94 1.25 -23.45 -9.91
CA ILE A 94 1.46 -24.89 -9.71
C ILE A 94 0.30 -25.69 -10.30
N LEU A 95 -0.93 -25.24 -10.07
CA LEU A 95 -2.13 -25.87 -10.59
C LEU A 95 -2.17 -25.83 -12.13
N LEU A 96 -1.82 -24.71 -12.74
CA LEU A 96 -1.77 -24.57 -14.20
C LEU A 96 -0.65 -25.41 -14.82
N PHE A 97 0.54 -25.44 -14.23
CA PHE A 97 1.62 -26.35 -14.64
C PHE A 97 1.22 -27.82 -14.48
N GLY A 98 0.50 -28.17 -13.41
CA GLY A 98 -0.03 -29.51 -13.19
C GLY A 98 -1.04 -29.91 -14.28
N LEU A 99 -1.95 -29.01 -14.65
CA LEU A 99 -2.91 -29.26 -15.72
C LEU A 99 -2.21 -29.44 -17.08
N ILE A 100 -1.29 -28.55 -17.44
CA ILE A 100 -0.56 -28.64 -18.72
C ILE A 100 0.29 -29.90 -18.79
N SER A 101 1.03 -30.22 -17.72
CA SER A 101 1.84 -31.45 -17.68
C SER A 101 0.97 -32.70 -17.73
N GLY A 102 -0.19 -32.70 -17.06
CA GLY A 102 -1.19 -33.77 -17.16
C GLY A 102 -1.70 -33.97 -18.58
N ALA A 103 -2.03 -32.90 -19.30
CA ALA A 103 -2.44 -32.98 -20.71
C ALA A 103 -1.31 -33.51 -21.60
N PHE A 104 -0.07 -33.08 -21.36
CA PHE A 104 1.09 -33.56 -22.12
C PHE A 104 1.35 -35.06 -21.90
N ILE A 105 1.31 -35.51 -20.65
CA ILE A 105 1.44 -36.94 -20.29
C ILE A 105 0.31 -37.75 -20.93
N PHE A 106 -0.92 -37.22 -20.91
CA PHE A 106 -2.07 -37.88 -21.52
C PHE A 106 -1.92 -38.07 -23.04
N VAL A 107 -1.40 -37.06 -23.75
CA VAL A 107 -1.12 -37.15 -25.19
C VAL A 107 -0.01 -38.18 -25.45
N LEU A 108 1.10 -38.11 -24.71
CA LEU A 108 2.19 -39.09 -24.84
C LEU A 108 1.72 -40.51 -24.58
N TRP A 109 0.86 -40.70 -23.58
CA TRP A 109 0.28 -41.99 -23.25
C TRP A 109 -0.60 -42.53 -24.37
N ASN A 110 -1.40 -41.68 -25.02
CA ASN A 110 -2.20 -42.10 -26.17
C ASN A 110 -1.33 -42.48 -27.38
N ILE A 111 -0.26 -41.73 -27.65
CA ILE A 111 0.70 -42.07 -28.71
C ILE A 111 1.35 -43.44 -28.42
N PHE A 112 1.74 -43.68 -27.17
CA PHE A 112 2.29 -44.96 -26.72
C PHE A 112 1.28 -46.12 -26.92
N LEU A 113 0.01 -45.92 -26.59
CA LEU A 113 -1.03 -46.93 -26.81
C LEU A 113 -1.24 -47.26 -28.30
N ILE A 114 -1.20 -46.25 -29.18
CA ILE A 114 -1.30 -46.44 -30.64
C ILE A 114 -0.13 -47.30 -31.14
N LEU A 115 1.10 -47.00 -30.69
CA LEU A 115 2.31 -47.76 -31.06
C LEU A 115 2.22 -49.23 -30.65
N HIS A 116 1.56 -49.53 -29.53
CA HIS A 116 1.36 -50.89 -29.03
C HIS A 116 0.06 -51.56 -29.49
N GLN A 117 -0.66 -50.98 -30.47
CA GLN A 117 -1.95 -51.47 -30.98
C GLN A 117 -3.00 -51.72 -29.89
N LYS A 118 -2.92 -50.96 -28.78
CA LYS A 118 -3.91 -51.00 -27.71
C LYS A 118 -5.01 -49.96 -27.96
N PRO A 119 -6.24 -50.19 -27.49
CA PRO A 119 -7.32 -49.23 -27.63
C PRO A 119 -6.91 -47.89 -26.99
N THR A 120 -7.09 -46.81 -27.75
CA THR A 120 -6.77 -45.46 -27.30
C THR A 120 -7.80 -44.97 -26.30
N LEU A 121 -7.35 -44.16 -25.32
CA LEU A 121 -8.27 -43.49 -24.39
C LEU A 121 -9.02 -42.34 -25.07
N LEU A 122 -8.55 -41.90 -26.24
CA LEU A 122 -9.09 -40.83 -27.08
C LEU A 122 -10.35 -41.19 -27.87
N ASP A 123 -10.99 -42.32 -27.60
CA ASP A 123 -12.31 -42.61 -28.15
C ASP A 123 -13.33 -41.62 -27.57
N LEU A 124 -13.92 -40.75 -28.41
CA LEU A 124 -14.81 -39.65 -27.98
C LEU A 124 -16.18 -40.18 -27.58
N ASP A 125 -16.30 -40.59 -26.32
CA ASP A 125 -17.57 -40.88 -25.66
C ASP A 125 -18.18 -39.61 -25.02
N GLU A 126 -19.50 -39.53 -24.93
CA GLU A 126 -20.25 -38.39 -24.37
C GLU A 126 -19.76 -38.04 -22.94
N LYS A 127 -19.45 -39.08 -22.14
CA LYS A 127 -18.93 -38.91 -20.78
C LYS A 127 -17.53 -38.28 -20.76
N LYS A 128 -16.69 -38.60 -21.75
CA LYS A 128 -15.32 -38.05 -21.85
C LYS A 128 -15.34 -36.61 -22.36
N LEU A 129 -16.28 -36.25 -23.23
CA LEU A 129 -16.49 -34.86 -23.66
C LEU A 129 -16.76 -33.93 -22.47
N ILE A 130 -17.60 -34.35 -21.51
CA ILE A 130 -17.87 -33.59 -20.29
C ILE A 130 -16.59 -33.37 -19.46
N ILE A 131 -15.74 -34.39 -19.36
CA ILE A 131 -14.47 -34.30 -18.64
C ILE A 131 -13.52 -33.29 -19.31
N TYR A 132 -13.41 -33.31 -20.64
CA TYR A 132 -12.60 -32.32 -21.37
C TYR A 132 -13.15 -30.90 -21.25
N ALA A 133 -14.48 -30.72 -21.36
CA ALA A 133 -15.12 -29.42 -21.19
C ALA A 133 -14.88 -28.85 -19.77
N SER A 134 -15.02 -29.70 -18.75
CA SER A 134 -14.69 -29.36 -17.36
C SER A 134 -13.21 -28.97 -17.21
N TRP A 135 -12.30 -29.72 -17.82
CA TRP A 135 -10.87 -29.44 -17.78
C TRP A 135 -10.51 -28.10 -18.44
N VAL A 136 -11.07 -27.81 -19.62
CA VAL A 136 -10.86 -26.52 -20.31
C VAL A 136 -11.40 -25.35 -19.48
N CYS A 137 -12.56 -25.53 -18.85
CA CYS A 137 -13.11 -24.55 -17.92
C CYS A 137 -12.16 -24.31 -16.73
N LEU A 138 -11.59 -25.37 -16.16
CA LEU A 138 -10.67 -25.29 -15.03
C LEU A 138 -9.36 -24.58 -15.40
N VAL A 139 -8.79 -24.88 -16.57
CA VAL A 139 -7.60 -24.20 -17.11
C VAL A 139 -7.87 -22.71 -17.35
N THR A 140 -9.01 -22.36 -17.94
CA THR A 140 -9.35 -20.96 -18.23
C THR A 140 -9.59 -20.15 -16.96
N VAL A 141 -10.26 -20.72 -15.94
CA VAL A 141 -10.44 -20.07 -14.64
C VAL A 141 -9.09 -19.88 -13.93
N ALA A 142 -8.24 -20.92 -13.90
CA ALA A 142 -6.91 -20.84 -13.30
C ALA A 142 -6.03 -19.79 -14.00
N GLY A 143 -6.08 -19.74 -15.34
CA GLY A 143 -5.36 -18.75 -16.15
C GLY A 143 -5.79 -17.31 -15.86
N LYS A 144 -7.11 -17.05 -15.81
CA LYS A 144 -7.64 -15.71 -15.47
C LYS A 144 -7.25 -15.27 -14.05
N HIS A 145 -7.29 -16.18 -13.08
CA HIS A 145 -6.85 -15.88 -11.73
C HIS A 145 -5.36 -15.53 -11.66
N LEU A 146 -4.52 -16.26 -12.38
CA LEU A 146 -3.09 -16.01 -12.46
C LEU A 146 -2.80 -14.65 -13.09
N GLU A 147 -3.50 -14.29 -14.17
CA GLU A 147 -3.37 -12.98 -14.82
C GLU A 147 -3.72 -11.84 -13.84
N LYS A 148 -4.81 -11.99 -13.08
CA LYS A 148 -5.20 -11.00 -12.07
C LYS A 148 -4.13 -10.82 -10.99
N ILE A 149 -3.60 -11.92 -10.45
CA ILE A 149 -2.55 -11.89 -9.43
C ILE A 149 -1.28 -11.26 -10.01
N ARG A 150 -0.88 -11.66 -11.21
CA ARG A 150 0.30 -11.12 -11.89
C ARG A 150 0.19 -9.62 -12.12
N LYS A 151 -1.01 -9.12 -12.45
CA LYS A 151 -1.23 -7.67 -12.63
C LYS A 151 -1.04 -6.90 -11.32
N ILE A 152 -1.58 -7.41 -10.20
CA ILE A 152 -1.43 -6.80 -8.88
C ILE A 152 0.04 -6.80 -8.44
N GLU A 153 0.72 -7.94 -8.54
CA GLU A 153 2.14 -8.07 -8.19
C GLU A 153 3.04 -7.19 -9.08
N SER A 154 2.74 -7.09 -10.38
CA SER A 154 3.46 -6.19 -11.29
C SER A 154 3.29 -4.73 -10.88
N GLN A 155 2.10 -4.33 -10.46
CA GLN A 155 1.86 -2.96 -10.00
C GLN A 155 2.65 -2.66 -8.73
N ILE A 156 2.63 -3.56 -7.74
CA ILE A 156 3.41 -3.43 -6.50
C ILE A 156 4.91 -3.36 -6.80
N ALA A 157 5.41 -4.18 -7.73
CA ALA A 157 6.80 -4.15 -8.14
C ALA A 157 7.19 -2.81 -8.80
N THR A 158 6.32 -2.24 -9.64
CA THR A 158 6.52 -0.92 -10.26
C THR A 158 6.51 0.20 -9.22
N GLU A 159 5.54 0.21 -8.31
CA GLU A 159 5.44 1.21 -7.23
C GLU A 159 6.69 1.17 -6.34
N ASN A 160 7.11 -0.03 -5.91
CA ASN A 160 8.34 -0.20 -5.13
C ASN A 160 9.58 0.28 -5.89
N GLN A 161 9.66 0.05 -7.20
CA GLN A 161 10.76 0.53 -8.03
C GLN A 161 10.80 2.06 -8.08
N THR A 162 9.65 2.71 -8.29
CA THR A 162 9.57 4.18 -8.31
C THR A 162 10.00 4.80 -6.97
N ILE A 163 9.66 4.17 -5.85
CA ILE A 163 10.12 4.63 -4.52
C ILE A 163 11.63 4.45 -4.38
N ILE A 164 12.18 3.31 -4.81
CA ILE A 164 13.63 3.08 -4.80
C ILE A 164 14.35 4.15 -5.64
N ASP A 165 13.86 4.45 -6.84
CA ASP A 165 14.45 5.45 -7.72
C ASP A 165 14.41 6.85 -7.07
N THR A 166 13.32 7.17 -6.36
CA THR A 166 13.19 8.43 -5.61
C THR A 166 14.22 8.50 -4.47
N ILE A 167 14.39 7.41 -3.71
CA ILE A 167 15.41 7.31 -2.65
C ILE A 167 16.80 7.51 -3.25
N ASP A 168 17.09 6.91 -4.40
CA ASP A 168 18.40 7.02 -5.06
C ASP A 168 18.68 8.45 -5.51
N VAL A 169 17.70 9.16 -6.04
CA VAL A 169 17.83 10.59 -6.35
C VAL A 169 18.11 11.42 -5.10
N ILE A 170 17.42 11.14 -3.98
CA ILE A 170 17.64 11.86 -2.71
C ILE A 170 19.05 11.60 -2.17
N LEU A 171 19.49 10.34 -2.15
CA LEU A 171 20.83 9.97 -1.69
C LEU A 171 21.92 10.60 -2.57
N PHE A 172 21.75 10.54 -3.89
CA PHE A 172 22.67 11.16 -4.85
C PHE A 172 22.78 12.68 -4.64
N ARG A 173 21.66 13.38 -4.44
CA ARG A 173 21.66 14.83 -4.12
C ARG A 173 22.39 15.14 -2.82
N ARG A 174 22.42 14.21 -1.87
CA ARG A 174 23.11 14.34 -0.58
C ARG A 174 24.60 13.95 -0.66
N GLY A 175 25.10 13.62 -1.84
CA GLY A 175 26.52 13.28 -2.06
C GLY A 175 26.91 11.88 -1.60
N MET A 176 25.95 10.97 -1.45
CA MET A 176 26.19 9.53 -1.26
C MET A 176 26.21 8.77 -2.58
#